data_AF-A0A947R0N0-F1
#
_entry.id   AF-A0A947R0N0-F1
#
_cell.length_a   1.000
_cell.length_b   1.000
_cell.length_c   1.000
_cell.angle_alpha   90.00
_cell.angle_beta   90.00
_cell.angle_gamma   90.00
#
_symmetry.space_group_name_H-M   'P 1'
#
loop_
_entity.id
_entity.type
_entity.pdbx_description
1 polymer ?
#
loop_
_entity_poly.entity_id
_entity_poly.type
_entity_poly.pdbx_seq_one_letter_code
_entity_poly.pdbx_strand_id
1 'polypeptide(L)'
;MKNVFNICIDSYGRNQKRLHEIIGGRMSVLPPDSKHADYEVIPVTIADGCLYRCAFCSVKSGRKFQARSLENISVQLSELKKFYGTNLQNLNAIFIGNHDGLAAGKDAISFAAIRAYAIFGFNKNAGGPCTLFLFGSVLSFFKAEDSLFDMLNRLPYKTYINLGLEAFHGPTLTQLGKANLSRPRRFSTRFTK
;
A
#
# COMPACT_ATOMS: atom_id res chain seq x y z
N MET A 1 -30.47 24.40 10.05
CA MET A 1 -29.01 24.08 10.16
C MET A 1 -28.72 22.71 10.76
N LYS A 2 -29.42 22.23 11.81
CA LYS A 2 -29.22 20.87 12.38
C LYS A 2 -29.46 19.71 11.41
N ASN A 3 -30.42 19.82 10.47
CA ASN A 3 -30.72 18.75 9.50
C ASN A 3 -29.65 18.57 8.42
N VAL A 4 -29.01 19.64 7.95
CA VAL A 4 -27.96 19.55 6.92
C VAL A 4 -26.69 18.90 7.48
N PHE A 5 -26.34 19.23 8.73
CA PHE A 5 -25.19 18.63 9.41
C PHE A 5 -25.35 17.12 9.62
N ASN A 6 -26.55 16.66 10.02
CA ASN A 6 -26.84 15.23 10.18
C ASN A 6 -26.84 14.48 8.84
N ILE A 7 -27.39 15.08 7.77
CA ILE A 7 -27.36 14.47 6.42
C ILE A 7 -25.91 14.35 5.89
N CYS A 8 -25.06 15.35 6.13
CA CYS A 8 -23.64 15.30 5.75
C CYS A 8 -22.88 14.23 6.54
N ILE A 9 -23.13 14.09 7.85
CA ILE A 9 -22.52 13.06 8.70
C ILE A 9 -22.96 11.66 8.27
N ASP A 10 -24.25 11.46 7.97
CA ASP A 10 -24.77 10.17 7.49
C ASP A 10 -24.24 9.82 6.09
N SER A 11 -24.07 10.82 5.22
CA SER A 11 -23.42 10.67 3.91
C SER A 11 -21.95 10.28 4.04
N TYR A 12 -21.20 10.95 4.92
CA TYR A 12 -19.79 10.64 5.20
C TYR A 12 -19.62 9.24 5.81
N GLY A 13 -20.46 8.87 6.78
CA GLY A 13 -20.46 7.55 7.40
C GLY A 13 -20.83 6.43 6.42
N ARG A 14 -21.76 6.67 5.48
CA ARG A 14 -22.08 5.73 4.39
C ARG A 14 -20.94 5.59 3.40
N ASN A 15 -20.31 6.70 3.00
CA ASN A 15 -19.14 6.69 2.10
C ASN A 15 -17.96 5.95 2.73
N GLN A 16 -17.73 6.14 4.03
CA GLN A 16 -16.68 5.43 4.75
C GLN A 16 -16.93 3.92 4.81
N LYS A 17 -18.15 3.48 5.14
CA LYS A 17 -18.51 2.05 5.14
C LYS A 17 -18.34 1.44 3.75
N ARG A 18 -18.83 2.14 2.72
CA ARG A 18 -18.71 1.67 1.33
C ARG A 18 -17.24 1.56 0.90
N LEU A 19 -16.40 2.54 1.22
CA LEU A 19 -14.97 2.46 0.94
C LEU A 19 -14.33 1.26 1.62
N HIS A 20 -14.64 1.02 2.90
CA HIS A 20 -14.13 -0.14 3.64
C HIS A 20 -14.57 -1.48 3.04
N GLU A 21 -15.79 -1.58 2.54
CA GLU A 21 -16.28 -2.76 1.82
C GLU A 21 -15.48 -3.00 0.55
N ILE A 22 -15.24 -1.95 -0.24
CA ILE A 22 -14.49 -2.03 -1.49
C ILE A 22 -13.04 -2.46 -1.25
N ILE A 23 -12.36 -1.83 -0.28
CA ILE A 23 -10.96 -2.15 0.02
C ILE A 23 -10.81 -3.39 0.93
N GLY A 24 -11.91 -3.97 1.40
CA GLY A 24 -11.95 -5.19 2.22
C GLY A 24 -11.48 -5.01 3.67
N GLY A 25 -11.53 -3.79 4.21
CA GLY A 25 -11.08 -3.47 5.56
C GLY A 25 -10.93 -1.98 5.84
N ARG A 26 -10.31 -1.64 6.98
CA ARG A 26 -9.93 -0.26 7.30
C ARG A 26 -8.48 -0.03 6.89
N MET A 27 -8.23 1.10 6.22
CA MET A 27 -6.86 1.61 6.04
C MET A 27 -6.49 2.40 7.30
N SER A 28 -5.86 1.73 8.27
CA SER A 28 -5.64 2.29 9.60
C SER A 28 -4.47 3.27 9.68
N VAL A 29 -3.51 3.18 8.74
CA VAL A 29 -2.32 4.01 8.68
C VAL A 29 -1.98 4.29 7.23
N LEU A 30 -1.71 5.55 6.91
CA LEU A 30 -1.07 5.94 5.66
C LEU A 30 0.44 6.08 5.87
N PRO A 31 1.27 5.78 4.85
CA PRO A 31 2.70 6.07 4.92
C PRO A 31 2.96 7.56 5.19
N PRO A 32 3.99 7.93 5.97
CA PRO A 32 4.28 9.33 6.25
C PRO A 32 4.60 10.15 5.00
N ASP A 33 5.15 9.52 3.96
CA ASP A 33 5.39 10.18 2.67
C ASP A 33 4.12 10.53 1.91
N SER A 34 2.95 10.00 2.29
CA SER A 34 1.66 10.42 1.71
C SER A 34 1.38 11.92 1.89
N LYS A 35 2.12 12.59 2.78
CA LYS A 35 2.18 14.06 2.85
C LYS A 35 2.54 14.73 1.51
N HIS A 36 3.26 14.04 0.61
CA HIS A 36 3.62 14.54 -0.72
C HIS A 36 2.44 14.60 -1.70
N ALA A 37 1.29 14.06 -1.30
CA ALA A 37 0.03 14.16 -2.01
C ALA A 37 -1.08 14.70 -1.09
N ASP A 38 -0.72 15.50 -0.08
CA ASP A 38 -1.64 16.07 0.92
C ASP A 38 -2.55 15.02 1.61
N TYR A 39 -2.08 13.77 1.67
CA TYR A 39 -2.85 12.60 2.11
C TYR A 39 -4.09 12.26 1.25
N GLU A 40 -4.26 12.91 0.09
CA GLU A 40 -5.29 12.63 -0.91
C GLU A 40 -4.90 11.44 -1.80
N VAL A 41 -4.87 10.26 -1.19
CA VAL A 41 -4.50 9.01 -1.85
C VAL A 41 -5.70 8.09 -2.05
N ILE A 42 -5.76 7.40 -3.19
CA ILE A 42 -6.70 6.30 -3.41
C ILE A 42 -6.12 5.03 -2.76
N PRO A 43 -6.79 4.43 -1.76
CA PRO A 43 -6.32 3.22 -1.10
C PRO A 43 -6.61 1.99 -1.97
N VAL A 44 -5.58 1.19 -2.27
CA VAL A 44 -5.70 -0.07 -3.00
C VAL A 44 -5.08 -1.19 -2.17
N THR A 45 -5.91 -2.07 -1.61
CA THR A 45 -5.46 -3.19 -0.79
C THR A 45 -5.07 -4.38 -1.67
N ILE A 46 -3.78 -4.71 -1.72
CA ILE A 46 -3.26 -5.86 -2.48
C ILE A 46 -2.86 -7.05 -1.59
N ALA A 47 -2.91 -6.89 -0.28
CA ALA A 47 -2.70 -7.94 0.70
C ALA A 47 -3.49 -7.65 1.98
N ASP A 48 -3.91 -8.71 2.66
CA ASP A 48 -4.52 -8.67 3.97
C ASP A 48 -3.54 -9.15 5.05
N GLY A 49 -3.73 -8.70 6.29
CA GLY A 49 -2.85 -9.11 7.39
C GLY A 49 -1.46 -8.52 7.32
N CYS A 50 -0.62 -8.85 8.31
CA CYS A 50 0.78 -8.41 8.37
C CYS A 50 1.69 -9.62 8.52
N LEU A 51 2.91 -9.55 7.97
CA LEU A 51 3.94 -10.57 8.18
C LEU A 51 4.31 -10.72 9.66
N TYR A 52 4.21 -9.62 10.41
CA TYR A 52 4.56 -9.55 11.82
C TYR A 52 3.36 -9.24 12.69
N ARG A 53 3.46 -9.66 13.95
CA ARG A 53 2.53 -9.28 15.02
C ARG A 53 3.24 -8.38 16.02
N CYS A 54 3.84 -7.30 15.52
CA CYS A 54 4.73 -6.43 16.29
C CYS A 54 4.09 -6.00 17.62
N ALA A 55 4.77 -6.19 18.76
CA ALA A 55 4.19 -5.96 20.08
C ALA A 55 3.54 -4.56 20.22
N PHE A 56 4.20 -3.53 19.70
CA PHE A 56 3.77 -2.13 19.75
C PHE A 56 2.62 -1.76 18.78
N CYS A 57 2.35 -2.56 17.75
CA CYS A 57 1.39 -2.15 16.72
C CYS A 57 -0.05 -2.26 17.25
N SER A 58 -0.73 -1.11 17.38
CA SER A 58 -2.12 -1.01 17.85
C SER A 58 -3.16 -1.26 16.74
N VAL A 59 -2.74 -1.18 15.47
CA VAL A 59 -3.61 -1.24 14.29
C VAL A 59 -3.62 -2.62 13.60
N LYS A 60 -3.27 -3.68 14.33
CA LYS A 60 -3.21 -5.05 13.81
C LYS A 60 -4.60 -5.52 13.35
N SER A 61 -4.69 -6.13 12.17
CA SER A 61 -5.94 -6.74 11.70
C SER A 61 -6.24 -8.12 12.30
N GLY A 62 -5.30 -8.72 13.04
CA GLY A 62 -5.41 -10.09 13.57
C GLY A 62 -5.27 -11.20 12.52
N ARG A 63 -5.36 -10.86 11.23
CA ARG A 63 -5.23 -11.78 10.09
C ARG A 63 -3.77 -12.13 9.82
N LYS A 64 -3.54 -13.35 9.33
CA LYS A 64 -2.23 -13.72 8.75
C LYS A 64 -2.07 -13.00 7.41
N PHE A 65 -0.82 -12.73 7.03
CA PHE A 65 -0.52 -12.16 5.73
C PHE A 65 -1.06 -13.04 4.59
N GLN A 66 -1.75 -12.43 3.64
CA GLN A 66 -2.22 -13.07 2.42
C GLN A 66 -2.27 -12.05 1.29
N ALA A 67 -1.51 -12.28 0.21
CA ALA A 67 -1.65 -11.52 -1.02
C ALA A 67 -3.03 -11.78 -1.65
N ARG A 68 -3.66 -10.73 -2.17
CA ARG A 68 -4.95 -10.84 -2.86
C ARG A 68 -4.74 -11.31 -4.29
N SER A 69 -5.72 -12.02 -4.84
CA SER A 69 -5.71 -12.42 -6.24
C SER A 69 -5.81 -11.20 -7.17
N LEU A 70 -5.26 -11.32 -8.38
CA LEU A 70 -5.36 -10.26 -9.39
C LEU A 70 -6.82 -9.93 -9.74
N GLU A 71 -7.70 -10.93 -9.74
CA GLU A 71 -9.13 -10.74 -9.95
C GLU A 71 -9.76 -9.90 -8.84
N ASN A 72 -9.44 -10.18 -7.57
CA ASN A 72 -9.91 -9.37 -6.46
C ASN A 72 -9.42 -7.91 -6.58
N ILE A 73 -8.15 -7.71 -6.95
CA ILE A 73 -7.59 -6.39 -7.18
C ILE A 73 -8.31 -5.67 -8.34
N SER A 74 -8.60 -6.39 -9.43
CA SER A 74 -9.31 -5.85 -10.60
C SER A 74 -10.73 -5.38 -10.26
N VAL A 75 -11.49 -6.20 -9.52
CA VAL A 75 -12.83 -5.85 -9.03
C VAL A 75 -12.76 -4.62 -8.11
N GLN A 76 -11.82 -4.62 -7.16
CA GLN A 76 -11.61 -3.49 -6.26
C GLN A 76 -11.34 -2.19 -7.01
N LEU A 77 -10.43 -2.18 -7.99
CA LEU A 77 -10.12 -0.99 -8.79
C LEU A 77 -11.35 -0.47 -9.56
N SER A 78 -12.16 -1.39 -10.09
CA SER A 78 -13.37 -1.05 -10.82
C SER A 78 -14.43 -0.43 -9.90
N GLU A 79 -14.59 -0.96 -8.69
CA GLU A 79 -15.50 -0.41 -7.68
C GLU A 79 -14.99 0.92 -7.11
N LEU A 80 -13.68 1.08 -6.89
CA LEU A 80 -13.07 2.36 -6.52
C LEU A 80 -13.33 3.42 -7.59
N LYS A 81 -13.22 3.07 -8.88
CA LYS A 81 -13.53 3.99 -9.97
C LYS A 81 -14.97 4.51 -9.88
N LYS A 82 -15.93 3.62 -9.66
CA LYS A 82 -17.34 3.98 -9.50
C LYS A 82 -17.56 4.82 -8.25
N PHE A 83 -16.89 4.47 -7.15
CA PHE A 83 -17.00 5.16 -5.87
C PHE A 83 -16.50 6.61 -5.93
N TYR A 84 -15.32 6.85 -6.51
CA TYR A 84 -14.77 8.21 -6.63
C TYR A 84 -15.41 8.99 -7.78
N GLY A 85 -15.87 8.32 -8.85
CA GLY A 85 -16.56 8.95 -9.96
C GLY A 85 -15.76 10.10 -10.58
N THR A 86 -16.38 11.26 -10.70
CA THR A 86 -15.73 12.47 -11.24
C THR A 86 -14.62 13.02 -10.36
N ASN A 87 -14.60 12.70 -9.06
CA ASN A 87 -13.56 13.18 -8.14
C ASN A 87 -12.16 12.60 -8.46
N LEU A 88 -12.08 11.54 -9.26
CA LEU A 88 -10.79 11.00 -9.73
C LEU A 88 -9.94 12.04 -10.48
N GLN A 89 -10.56 13.07 -11.07
CA GLN A 89 -9.84 14.14 -11.76
C GLN A 89 -8.99 15.00 -10.81
N ASN A 90 -9.35 15.02 -9.54
CA ASN A 90 -8.65 15.76 -8.49
C ASN A 90 -7.57 14.91 -7.79
N LEU A 91 -7.50 13.62 -8.09
CA LEU A 91 -6.59 12.68 -7.41
C LEU A 91 -5.49 12.22 -8.37
N ASN A 92 -4.24 12.24 -7.91
CA ASN A 92 -3.07 11.80 -8.68
C ASN A 92 -2.21 10.77 -7.92
N ALA A 93 -2.67 10.31 -6.76
CA ALA A 93 -1.88 9.43 -5.90
C ALA A 93 -2.63 8.16 -5.51
N ILE A 94 -1.90 7.05 -5.45
CA ILE A 94 -2.37 5.76 -4.94
C ILE A 94 -1.49 5.30 -3.80
N PHE A 95 -2.10 4.71 -2.78
CA PHE A 95 -1.40 3.92 -1.78
C PHE A 95 -1.76 2.46 -2.01
N ILE A 96 -0.78 1.69 -2.48
CA ILE A 96 -0.93 0.25 -2.71
C ILE A 96 -0.45 -0.50 -1.46
N GLY A 97 -1.39 -1.05 -0.71
CA GLY A 97 -1.09 -1.92 0.41
C GLY A 97 -1.96 -1.66 1.63
N ASN A 98 -2.08 -2.68 2.46
CA ASN A 98 -2.52 -2.57 3.83
C ASN A 98 -1.52 -3.37 4.65
N HIS A 99 -1.03 -2.83 5.76
CA HIS A 99 0.13 -3.40 6.46
C HIS A 99 1.35 -3.54 5.53
N ASP A 100 1.84 -4.75 5.23
CA ASP A 100 3.07 -5.02 4.47
C ASP A 100 2.80 -5.23 2.97
N GLY A 101 2.45 -4.14 2.26
CA GLY A 101 2.13 -4.20 0.82
C GLY A 101 3.28 -4.71 -0.04
N LEU A 102 4.54 -4.40 0.32
CA LEU A 102 5.73 -4.87 -0.40
C LEU A 102 5.83 -6.40 -0.41
N ALA A 103 5.37 -7.08 0.65
CA ALA A 103 5.35 -8.54 0.73
C ALA A 103 4.43 -9.22 -0.28
N ALA A 104 3.51 -8.48 -0.92
CA ALA A 104 2.60 -9.02 -1.94
C ALA A 104 3.33 -9.42 -3.23
N GLY A 105 4.56 -8.93 -3.41
CA GLY A 105 5.42 -9.30 -4.53
C GLY A 105 5.16 -8.51 -5.81
N LYS A 106 6.09 -8.67 -6.75
CA LYS A 106 6.17 -7.91 -8.00
C LYS A 106 4.89 -7.97 -8.82
N ASP A 107 4.30 -9.15 -8.97
CA ASP A 107 3.15 -9.35 -9.86
C ASP A 107 1.91 -8.60 -9.36
N ALA A 108 1.59 -8.69 -8.07
CA ALA A 108 0.46 -7.99 -7.48
C ALA A 108 0.65 -6.47 -7.52
N ILE A 109 1.86 -5.98 -7.19
CA ILE A 109 2.19 -4.55 -7.21
C ILE A 109 2.12 -4.00 -8.63
N SER A 110 2.77 -4.68 -9.59
CA SER A 110 2.79 -4.27 -11.00
C SER A 110 1.39 -4.26 -11.58
N PHE A 111 0.61 -5.33 -11.36
CA PHE A 111 -0.76 -5.40 -11.85
C PHE A 111 -1.62 -4.27 -11.28
N ALA A 112 -1.58 -4.07 -9.96
CA ALA A 112 -2.36 -3.03 -9.30
C ALA A 112 -1.99 -1.63 -9.79
N ALA A 113 -0.70 -1.30 -9.88
CA ALA A 113 -0.23 0.02 -10.30
C ALA A 113 -0.58 0.32 -11.76
N ILE A 114 -0.30 -0.61 -12.69
CA ILE A 114 -0.61 -0.43 -14.12
C ILE A 114 -2.12 -0.29 -14.33
N ARG A 115 -2.92 -1.15 -13.68
CA ARG A 115 -4.38 -1.13 -13.82
C ARG A 115 -4.97 0.13 -13.19
N ALA A 116 -4.50 0.55 -12.02
CA ALA A 116 -4.93 1.79 -11.37
C ALA A 116 -4.67 3.00 -12.27
N TYR A 117 -3.46 3.10 -12.85
CA TYR A 117 -3.09 4.19 -13.76
C TYR A 117 -4.10 4.34 -14.91
N ALA A 118 -4.44 3.22 -15.55
CA ALA A 118 -5.38 3.20 -16.67
C ALA A 118 -6.84 3.44 -16.23
N ILE A 119 -7.29 2.77 -15.17
CA ILE A 119 -8.69 2.80 -14.71
C ILE A 119 -9.07 4.17 -14.17
N PHE A 120 -8.17 4.78 -13.40
CA PHE A 120 -8.38 6.09 -12.78
C PHE A 120 -8.09 7.26 -13.73
N GLY A 121 -7.55 7.00 -14.92
CA GLY A 121 -7.34 8.02 -15.94
C GLY A 121 -6.21 8.99 -15.60
N PHE A 122 -5.20 8.52 -14.87
CA PHE A 122 -4.06 9.34 -14.43
C PHE A 122 -3.26 9.95 -15.60
N ASN A 123 -3.31 9.36 -16.78
CA ASN A 123 -2.75 9.93 -18.01
C ASN A 123 -3.48 11.19 -18.52
N LYS A 124 -4.69 11.48 -18.01
CA LYS A 124 -5.54 12.60 -18.45
C LYS A 124 -5.61 13.73 -17.43
N ASN A 125 -4.99 13.58 -16.26
CA ASN A 125 -5.06 14.56 -15.19
C ASN A 125 -4.04 15.69 -15.41
N ALA A 126 -4.51 16.94 -15.42
CA ALA A 126 -3.68 18.14 -15.60
C ALA A 126 -2.95 18.59 -14.30
N GLY A 127 -3.17 17.88 -13.18
CA GLY A 127 -2.83 18.30 -11.82
C GLY A 127 -1.47 17.86 -11.25
N GLY A 128 -0.52 17.41 -12.08
CA GLY A 128 0.84 17.08 -11.64
C GLY A 128 1.22 15.59 -11.70
N PRO A 129 2.43 15.23 -11.23
CA PRO A 129 2.97 13.89 -11.38
C PRO A 129 2.17 12.87 -10.56
N CYS A 130 1.95 11.69 -11.15
CA CYS A 130 1.28 10.61 -10.44
C CYS A 130 2.20 10.01 -9.38
N THR A 131 1.67 9.72 -8.20
CA THR A 131 2.48 9.21 -7.07
C THR A 131 2.00 7.84 -6.61
N LEU A 132 2.95 6.92 -6.39
CA LEU A 132 2.70 5.60 -5.85
C LEU A 132 3.37 5.48 -4.47
N PHE A 133 2.57 5.22 -3.45
CA PHE A 133 3.06 4.91 -2.11
C PHE A 133 2.98 3.41 -1.84
N LEU A 134 4.03 2.87 -1.21
CA LEU A 134 4.11 1.51 -0.71
C LEU A 134 4.61 1.54 0.74
N PHE A 135 4.19 0.55 1.52
CA PHE A 135 4.83 0.22 2.79
C PHE A 135 5.36 -1.20 2.71
N GLY A 136 6.55 -1.42 3.26
CA GLY A 136 7.16 -2.72 3.39
C GLY A 136 7.86 -2.88 4.73
N SER A 137 7.91 -4.11 5.23
CA SER A 137 8.89 -4.41 6.26
C SER A 137 10.29 -4.57 5.67
N VAL A 138 11.29 -4.51 6.54
CA VAL A 138 12.68 -4.77 6.16
C VAL A 138 12.85 -6.14 5.52
N LEU A 139 12.17 -7.18 6.01
CA LEU A 139 12.28 -8.51 5.41
C LEU A 139 11.66 -8.58 4.02
N SER A 140 10.51 -7.94 3.81
CA SER A 140 9.92 -7.82 2.48
C SER A 140 10.85 -7.11 1.52
N PHE A 141 11.50 -6.05 1.99
CA PHE A 141 12.49 -5.30 1.22
C PHE A 141 13.72 -6.15 0.88
N PHE A 142 14.31 -6.87 1.85
CA PHE A 142 15.44 -7.77 1.61
C PHE A 142 15.10 -8.98 0.72
N LYS A 143 13.83 -9.40 0.70
CA LYS A 143 13.37 -10.50 -0.16
C LYS A 143 12.96 -10.02 -1.56
N ALA A 144 12.75 -8.72 -1.74
CA ALA A 144 12.42 -8.17 -3.04
C ALA A 144 13.63 -8.34 -3.98
N GLU A 145 13.35 -8.84 -5.19
CA GLU A 145 14.35 -8.93 -6.24
C GLU A 145 14.58 -7.56 -6.89
N ASP A 146 15.76 -7.32 -7.43
CA ASP A 146 16.09 -6.10 -8.20
C ASP A 146 15.06 -5.83 -9.30
N SER A 147 14.53 -6.90 -9.91
CA SER A 147 13.50 -6.83 -10.96
C SER A 147 12.18 -6.18 -10.51
N LEU A 148 11.89 -6.14 -9.20
CA LEU A 148 10.77 -5.40 -8.64
C LEU A 148 11.05 -3.88 -8.69
N PHE A 149 12.24 -3.46 -8.28
CA PHE A 149 12.62 -2.05 -8.27
C PHE A 149 12.79 -1.49 -9.69
N ASP A 150 13.35 -2.29 -10.60
CA ASP A 150 13.41 -1.94 -12.03
C ASP A 150 12.01 -1.75 -12.63
N MET A 151 11.06 -2.61 -12.24
CA MET A 151 9.66 -2.47 -12.65
C MET A 151 9.06 -1.18 -12.09
N LEU A 152 9.23 -0.89 -10.80
CA LEU A 152 8.73 0.34 -10.17
C LEU A 152 9.29 1.61 -10.84
N ASN A 153 10.58 1.62 -11.19
CA ASN A 153 11.24 2.74 -11.87
C ASN A 153 10.71 2.98 -13.29
N ARG A 154 10.12 1.98 -13.93
CA ARG A 154 9.53 2.08 -15.29
C ARG A 154 8.06 2.47 -15.27
N LEU A 155 7.40 2.39 -14.12
CA LEU A 155 6.01 2.80 -14.02
C LEU A 155 5.87 4.32 -14.16
N PRO A 156 4.73 4.83 -14.65
CA PRO A 156 4.46 6.26 -14.77
C PRO A 156 4.09 6.89 -13.41
N TYR A 157 4.85 6.57 -12.36
CA TYR A 157 4.67 7.08 -11.00
C TYR A 157 5.99 7.56 -10.43
N LYS A 158 5.94 8.63 -9.63
CA LYS A 158 6.94 8.86 -8.59
C LYS A 158 6.66 7.88 -7.44
N THR A 159 7.56 6.94 -7.19
CA THR A 159 7.33 5.88 -6.18
C THR A 159 8.03 6.18 -4.87
N TYR A 160 7.32 6.03 -3.75
CA TYR A 160 7.87 6.10 -2.39
C TYR A 160 7.64 4.76 -1.67
N ILE A 161 8.71 4.18 -1.12
CA ILE A 161 8.65 2.94 -0.34
C ILE A 161 9.01 3.27 1.10
N ASN A 162 8.01 3.17 1.99
CA ASN A 162 8.19 3.39 3.41
C ASN A 162 8.56 2.07 4.09
N LEU A 163 9.65 2.06 4.85
CA LEU A 163 10.19 0.85 5.48
C LEU A 163 10.02 0.85 7.00
N GLY A 164 9.36 -0.19 7.52
CA GLY A 164 9.26 -0.46 8.95
C GLY A 164 10.51 -1.15 9.51
N LEU A 165 11.58 -0.38 9.75
CA LEU A 165 12.86 -0.82 10.31
C LEU A 165 12.85 -1.04 11.83
N GLU A 166 12.49 0.00 12.59
CA GLU A 166 12.26 0.07 14.04
C GLU A 166 13.46 -0.18 14.95
N ALA A 167 14.38 -1.08 14.59
CA ALA A 167 15.65 -1.29 15.28
C ALA A 167 16.65 -2.05 14.40
N PHE A 168 17.94 -1.86 14.66
CA PHE A 168 19.02 -2.68 14.07
C PHE A 168 19.52 -3.80 14.99
N HIS A 169 19.16 -3.74 16.28
CA HIS A 169 19.62 -4.67 17.31
C HIS A 169 18.65 -5.86 17.44
N GLY A 170 19.18 -7.08 17.27
CA GLY A 170 18.37 -8.31 17.23
C GLY A 170 17.51 -8.55 18.47
N PRO A 171 18.07 -8.49 19.69
CA PRO A 171 17.26 -8.61 20.92
C PRO A 171 16.11 -7.60 20.98
N THR A 172 16.34 -6.35 20.53
CA THR A 172 15.28 -5.33 20.45
C THR A 172 14.22 -5.72 19.42
N LEU A 173 14.59 -6.19 18.23
CA LEU A 173 13.63 -6.66 17.23
C LEU A 173 12.79 -7.83 17.76
N THR A 174 13.41 -8.75 18.51
CA THR A 174 12.73 -9.88 19.16
C THR A 174 11.71 -9.38 20.19
N GLN A 175 12.09 -8.44 21.04
CA GLN A 175 11.16 -7.79 21.99
C GLN A 175 10.00 -7.09 21.28
N LEU A 176 10.26 -6.49 20.12
CA LEU A 176 9.23 -5.86 19.29
C LEU A 176 8.37 -6.85 18.50
N GLY A 177 8.63 -8.17 18.59
CA GLY A 177 7.89 -9.19 17.86
C GLY A 177 8.20 -9.25 16.36
N LYS A 178 9.41 -8.84 15.97
CA LYS A 178 9.93 -8.90 14.60
C LYS A 178 11.02 -9.95 14.47
N ALA A 179 11.16 -10.52 13.27
CA ALA A 179 12.20 -11.51 13.00
C ALA A 179 13.59 -10.85 12.95
N ASN A 180 14.58 -11.48 13.60
CA ASN A 180 15.98 -11.10 13.46
C ASN A 180 16.49 -11.45 12.07
N LEU A 181 17.15 -10.51 11.42
CA LEU A 181 17.85 -10.71 10.14
C LEU A 181 19.14 -11.54 10.27
N SER A 182 19.39 -12.18 11.42
CA SER A 182 20.65 -12.85 11.79
C SER A 182 20.98 -14.12 10.99
N ARG A 183 20.30 -14.36 9.87
CA ARG A 183 20.81 -15.22 8.78
C ARG A 183 20.89 -14.40 7.50
N PRO A 184 21.97 -13.64 7.28
CA PRO A 184 22.30 -13.21 5.93
C PRO A 184 22.40 -14.46 5.05
N ARG A 185 21.74 -14.45 3.87
CA ARG A 185 22.14 -15.37 2.81
C ARG A 185 23.65 -15.14 2.61
N ARG A 186 24.45 -16.20 2.65
CA ARG A 186 25.82 -16.13 2.13
C ARG A 186 25.71 -15.66 0.69
N PHE A 187 26.01 -14.40 0.42
CA PHE A 187 26.33 -13.98 -0.93
C PHE A 187 27.58 -14.76 -1.31
N SER A 188 27.42 -15.72 -2.21
CA SER A 188 28.54 -16.36 -2.88
C SER A 188 29.21 -15.29 -3.75
N THR A 189 30.19 -14.58 -3.19
CA THR A 189 31.11 -13.75 -3.96
C THR A 189 32.02 -14.66 -4.78
N ARG A 190 31.55 -15.07 -5.96
CA ARG A 190 32.47 -15.40 -7.07
C ARG A 190 32.53 -14.19 -7.98
N PHE A 191 33.37 -13.23 -7.59
CA PHE A 191 33.99 -12.34 -8.57
C PHE A 191 35.24 -13.08 -9.05
N THR A 192 35.15 -13.71 -10.23
CA THR A 192 36.35 -14.04 -11.01
C THR A 192 36.91 -12.74 -11.56
N LYS A 193 38.21 -12.54 -11.32
CA LYS A 193 39.04 -11.50 -11.94
C LYS A 193 39.06 -11.64 -13.46
#